data_AF-A0A2N8TTK4-F1
#
_entry.id   AF-A0A2N8TTK4-F1
#
_cell.length_a   1.000
_cell.length_b   1.000
_cell.length_c   1.000
_cell.angle_alpha   90.00
_cell.angle_beta   90.00
_cell.angle_gamma   90.00
#
_symmetry.space_group_name_H-M   'P 1'
#
loop_
_entity.id
_entity.type
_entity.pdbx_description
1 polymer ?
#
loop_
_entity_poly.entity_id
_entity_poly.type
_entity_poly.pdbx_seq_one_letter_code
_entity_poly.pdbx_strand_id
1 'polypeptide(L)' 'MAGYISEGQQKRDHNGQRNICAADGHPGTEDDPLVKTTDGWRVHLSDTTDPSNGFYGQQQEG' A
#
# COMPACT_ATOMS: atom_id res chain seq x y z
N MET A 1 -14.28 6.36 9.35
CA MET A 1 -14.11 4.90 9.57
C MET A 1 -12.62 4.64 9.55
N ALA A 2 -12.06 3.95 10.55
CA ALA A 2 -10.63 3.62 10.56
C ALA A 2 -10.32 2.75 9.33
N GLY A 3 -9.33 3.14 8.51
CA GLY A 3 -9.01 2.51 7.24
C GLY A 3 -8.86 0.99 7.35
N TYR A 4 -9.52 0.27 6.44
CA TYR A 4 -9.50 -1.19 6.37
C TYR A 4 -8.10 -1.68 5.97
N ILE A 5 -7.61 -2.75 6.61
CA ILE A 5 -6.38 -3.46 6.24
C ILE A 5 -6.76 -4.90 5.93
N SER A 6 -6.40 -5.39 4.75
CA SER A 6 -6.72 -6.75 4.31
C SER A 6 -6.01 -7.80 5.15
N GLU A 7 -6.58 -9.01 5.22
CA GLU A 7 -5.92 -10.14 5.91
C GLU A 7 -4.52 -10.43 5.35
N GLY A 8 -4.33 -10.23 4.04
CA GLY A 8 -3.03 -10.37 3.40
C GLY A 8 -2.02 -9.34 3.91
N GLN A 9 -2.41 -8.07 3.98
CA GLN A 9 -1.55 -7.03 4.54
C GLN A 9 -1.31 -7.21 6.05
N GLN A 10 -2.28 -7.73 6.82
CA GLN A 10 -2.07 -8.08 8.23
C GLN A 10 -0.99 -9.15 8.41
N LYS A 11 -0.96 -10.17 7.55
CA LYS A 11 0.10 -11.21 7.56
C LYS A 11 1.47 -10.61 7.21
N ARG A 12 1.53 -9.72 6.22
CA ARG A 12 2.76 -8.99 5.86
C ARG A 12 3.26 -8.15 7.02
N ASP A 13 2.37 -7.41 7.68
CA ASP A 13 2.70 -6.60 8.85
C ASP A 13 3.25 -7.48 9.99
N HIS A 14 2.65 -8.66 10.24
CA HIS A 14 3.12 -9.63 11.24
C HIS A 14 4.53 -10.16 10.91
N ASN A 15 4.86 -10.26 9.62
CA ASN A 15 6.18 -10.66 9.13
C ASN A 15 7.18 -9.49 9.08
N GLY A 16 6.85 -8.32 9.64
CA GLY A 16 7.73 -7.14 9.64
C GLY A 16 7.74 -6.36 8.31
N GLN A 17 6.85 -6.69 7.37
CA GLN A 17 6.78 -6.06 6.05
C GLN A 17 5.84 -4.83 6.04
N ARG A 18 5.60 -4.22 7.21
CA ARG A 18 4.70 -3.08 7.34
C ARG A 18 5.16 -1.86 6.54
N ASN A 19 6.47 -1.69 6.37
CA ASN A 19 7.07 -0.63 5.56
C ASN A 19 7.45 -1.11 4.14
N ILE A 20 6.89 -2.22 3.65
CA ILE A 20 7.20 -2.78 2.33
C ILE A 20 5.96 -2.70 1.43
N CYS A 21 6.10 -2.14 0.23
CA CYS A 21 5.05 -2.05 -0.76
C CYS A 21 4.57 -3.45 -1.18
N ALA A 22 3.25 -3.63 -1.28
CA ALA A 22 2.61 -4.89 -1.67
C ALA A 22 2.74 -5.17 -3.17
N ALA A 23 2.93 -4.14 -3.99
CA ALA A 23 3.00 -4.26 -5.44
C ALA A 23 4.38 -4.73 -5.92
N ASP A 24 5.45 -4.09 -5.42
CA ASP A 24 6.81 -4.28 -5.94
C ASP A 24 7.81 -4.85 -4.92
N GLY A 25 7.46 -4.88 -3.62
CA GLY A 25 8.31 -5.41 -2.57
C GLY A 25 9.42 -4.47 -2.08
N HIS A 26 9.45 -3.20 -2.50
CA HIS A 26 10.42 -2.23 -2.02
C HIS A 26 9.92 -1.46 -0.79
N PRO A 27 10.82 -0.94 0.06
CA PRO A 27 10.42 -0.11 1.17
C PRO A 27 9.78 1.21 0.72
N GLY A 28 8.85 1.72 1.54
CA GLY A 28 8.40 3.10 1.41
C GLY A 28 9.53 4.08 1.71
N THR A 29 9.58 5.17 0.96
CA THR A 29 10.54 6.27 1.14
C THR A 29 9.81 7.59 1.41
N GLU A 30 10.55 8.66 1.69
CA GLU A 30 9.95 10.00 1.85
C GLU A 30 9.40 10.54 0.52
N ASP A 31 10.09 10.25 -0.59
CA ASP A 31 9.69 10.67 -1.93
C ASP A 31 8.54 9.80 -2.49
N ASP A 32 8.45 8.54 -2.06
CA ASP A 32 7.38 7.63 -2.43
C ASP A 32 6.89 6.84 -1.21
N PRO A 33 6.02 7.46 -0.38
CA PRO A 33 5.53 6.85 0.84
C PRO A 33 4.52 5.74 0.55
N LEU A 34 4.34 4.84 1.52
CA LEU A 34 3.28 3.83 1.41
C LEU A 34 1.92 4.40 1.82
N VAL A 35 0.94 4.25 0.95
CA VAL A 35 -0.47 4.58 1.19
C VAL A 35 -1.29 3.32 1.39
N LYS A 36 -2.40 3.44 2.13
CA LYS A 36 -3.38 2.36 2.28
C LYS A 36 -4.32 2.39 1.08
N THR A 37 -4.54 1.27 0.41
CA THR A 37 -5.50 1.18 -0.68
C THR A 37 -6.91 0.87 -0.17
N THR A 38 -7.92 1.08 -1.02
CA THR A 38 -9.31 0.67 -0.75
C THR A 38 -9.46 -0.82 -0.48
N ASP A 39 -8.61 -1.61 -1.12
CA ASP A 39 -8.54 -3.07 -0.95
C ASP A 39 -7.71 -3.47 0.29
N GLY A 40 -7.22 -2.49 1.05
CA GLY A 40 -6.56 -2.67 2.34
C GLY A 40 -5.08 -3.07 2.25
N TRP A 41 -4.41 -2.80 1.14
CA TRP A 41 -2.98 -3.02 0.95
C TRP A 41 -2.16 -1.78 1.25
N ARG A 42 -0.87 -1.94 1.57
CA ARG A 42 0.09 -0.83 1.58
C ARG A 42 0.91 -0.86 0.31
N VAL A 43 0.77 0.15 -0.53
CA VAL A 43 1.49 0.29 -1.82
C VAL A 43 2.11 1.67 -1.91
N HIS A 44 3.02 1.88 -2.85
CA HIS A 44 3.57 3.21 -3.09
C HIS A 44 2.50 4.19 -3.53
N LEU A 45 2.66 5.47 -3.19
CA LEU A 45 1.75 6.51 -3.66
C LEU A 45 1.77 6.54 -5.20
N SER A 46 2.95 6.40 -5.80
CA SER A 46 3.11 6.33 -7.25
C SER A 46 2.24 5.23 -7.90
N ASP A 47 2.19 4.03 -7.31
CA ASP A 47 1.36 2.89 -7.78
C ASP A 47 -0.13 3.22 -7.86
N THR A 48 -0.61 4.18 -7.07
CA THR A 48 -2.01 4.62 -7.08
C THR A 48 -2.31 5.73 -8.08
N THR A 49 -1.27 6.36 -8.62
CA THR A 49 -1.37 7.48 -9.57
C THR A 49 -0.91 7.10 -10.98
N ASP A 50 -0.24 5.97 -11.15
CA ASP A 50 0.17 5.43 -12.44
C ASP A 50 -0.94 4.55 -13.06
N PRO A 51 -1.55 4.94 -14.19
CA PRO A 51 -2.59 4.16 -14.86
C PRO A 51 -2.11 2.82 -15.42
N SER A 52 -0.80 2.58 -15.49
CA SER A 52 -0.22 1.30 -15.90
C SER A 52 -0.15 0.27 -14.77
N ASN A 53 -0.37 0.67 -13.51
CA ASN A 53 -0.37 -0.22 -12.36
C ASN A 53 -1.79 -0.66 -11.97
N GLY A 54 -1.93 -1.87 -11.45
CA GLY A 54 -3.19 -2.44 -10.98
C GLY A 54 -3.81 -1.74 -9.77
N PHE A 55 -3.09 -0.78 -9.15
CA PHE A 55 -3.54 -0.01 -7.99
C PHE A 55 -4.00 1.41 -8.33
N TYR A 56 -4.04 1.78 -9.62
CA TYR A 56 -4.50 3.08 -10.06
C TYR A 56 -5.87 3.45 -9.48
N GLY A 57 -5.96 4.62 -8.86
CA GLY A 57 -7.19 5.15 -8.27
C GLY A 57 -7.63 4.48 -6.96
N GLN A 58 -6.83 3.57 -6.40
CA GLN A 58 -7.19 2.85 -5.17
C GLN A 58 -6.75 3.53 -3.86
N GLN A 59 -6.26 4.77 -3.88
CA GLN A 59 -5.76 5.44 -2.67
C GLN A 59 -6.86 5.69 -1.62
N GLN A 60 -6.61 5.36 -0.35
CA GLN A 60 -7.32 5.89 0.81
C GLN A 60 -6.38 6.74 1.67
N GLU A 61 -6.86 7.90 2.10
CA GLU A 61 -6.13 8.76 3.03
C GLU A 61 -5.93 8.06 4.38
N GLY A 62 -4.74 8.31 4.94
CA GLY A 62 -4.21 7.74 6.17
C GLY A 62 -4.96 8.16 7.41
#